data_AF-D2MPN5-F1
#
_entry.id   AF-D2MPN5-F1
#
_cell.length_a   1.000
_cell.length_b   1.000
_cell.length_c   1.000
_cell.angle_alpha   90.00
_cell.angle_beta   90.00
_cell.angle_gamma   90.00
#
_symmetry.space_group_name_H-M   'P 1'
#
loop_
_entity.id
_entity.type
_entity.pdbx_description
1 polymer ?
#
loop_
_entity_poly.entity_id
_entity_poly.type
_entity_poly.pdbx_seq_one_letter_code
_entity_poly.pdbx_strand_id
1 'polypeptide(L)'
;MKFFPDSMTLLSVGSFTLPFYAVGVLVGVSLAVWIAYHEAMKKGIRIEFNLEIVVVAVLGAILVSRFFWVIENLDEYLKYLPYVFALNDGGFSIVGGLFGVSIFTGLYAKERRLSSLQVLDFIAPLYAGTTVIIRIARAVERSSVWFAIFLDIVGIFTIWYLFRPYRHGFKRGQSFALTFIWLGLSTLASTVFKWDPNLKSQFLLEVITEGIGLALLYWIYQRRPERPLLLFDLDGTIMDSRRMVLYCYAYLFKKYSSLKNFTMEKQEEVFGASLKEEIERFFPNQDANALVQEYRQYQRSFSWSKEVSLFPETQETLEYLWEQGYTIGLVSSRLTESCESWLKQLHLDHCFSVVVGRDQVKNPKPSPEGIYFACQRLKASHSNAVYIGDNVTDIQAAKKAGVFAIGFNTEQRKLAQLKKEKPNVIIHQLDELKEVLKADHAWTYDKM
;
A
#
# COMPACT_ATOMS: atom_id res chain seq x y z
N MET A 1 25.78 -13.94 38.25
CA MET A 1 24.79 -14.32 37.23
C MET A 1 24.14 -15.61 37.68
N LYS A 2 22.82 -15.62 37.89
CA LYS A 2 22.06 -16.83 38.28
C LYS A 2 20.97 -17.07 37.23
N PHE A 3 20.94 -18.26 36.67
CA PHE A 3 19.84 -18.70 35.81
C PHE A 3 18.79 -19.38 36.70
N PHE A 4 17.51 -19.13 36.40
CA PHE A 4 16.36 -19.70 37.12
C PHE A 4 16.43 -19.50 38.65
N PRO A 5 16.59 -18.26 39.16
CA PRO A 5 16.60 -18.04 40.60
C PRO A 5 15.25 -18.34 41.27
N ASP A 6 14.16 -18.33 40.50
CA ASP A 6 12.80 -18.71 40.91
C ASP A 6 11.99 -19.19 39.69
N SER A 7 10.73 -19.57 39.88
CA SER A 7 9.84 -20.10 38.82
C SER A 7 9.41 -19.08 37.77
N MET A 8 9.62 -17.78 38.03
CA MET A 8 9.14 -16.65 37.22
C MET A 8 10.29 -15.88 36.55
N THR A 9 11.52 -16.07 37.02
CA THR A 9 12.72 -15.38 36.56
C THR A 9 13.61 -16.31 35.74
N LEU A 10 13.91 -15.92 34.50
CA LEU A 10 14.83 -16.65 33.63
C LEU A 10 16.29 -16.42 34.05
N LEU A 11 16.65 -15.16 34.29
CA LEU A 11 18.03 -14.73 34.54
C LEU A 11 18.09 -13.58 35.54
N SER A 12 19.05 -13.63 36.46
CA SER A 12 19.37 -12.51 37.35
C SER A 12 20.86 -12.18 37.31
N VAL A 13 21.17 -10.89 37.15
CA VAL A 13 22.52 -10.32 37.14
C VAL A 13 22.56 -9.12 38.09
N GLY A 14 23.04 -9.31 39.32
CA GLY A 14 23.02 -8.25 40.33
C GLY A 14 21.58 -7.87 40.69
N SER A 15 21.24 -6.58 40.58
CA SER A 15 19.88 -6.07 40.77
C SER A 15 18.97 -6.21 39.54
N PHE A 16 19.51 -6.64 38.40
CA PHE A 16 18.73 -6.85 37.18
C PHE A 16 18.11 -8.26 37.17
N THR A 17 16.80 -8.34 36.92
CA THR A 17 16.06 -9.58 36.73
C THR A 17 15.38 -9.58 35.36
N LEU A 18 15.52 -10.69 34.63
CA LEU A 18 14.84 -10.95 33.36
C LEU A 18 13.76 -12.01 33.62
N PRO A 19 12.48 -11.62 33.66
CA PRO A 19 11.39 -12.55 33.88
C PRO A 19 11.07 -13.34 32.61
N PHE A 20 10.53 -14.56 32.77
CA PHE A 20 10.15 -15.42 31.64
C PHE A 20 9.13 -14.76 30.70
N TYR A 21 8.18 -13.99 31.24
CA TYR A 21 7.19 -13.30 30.42
C TYR A 21 7.84 -12.27 29.47
N ALA A 22 8.93 -11.61 29.87
CA ALA A 22 9.62 -10.64 29.02
C ALA A 22 10.26 -11.30 27.80
N VAL A 23 10.80 -12.52 27.97
CA VAL A 23 11.29 -13.32 26.83
C VAL A 23 10.15 -13.77 25.94
N GLY A 24 9.01 -14.17 26.53
CA GLY A 24 7.79 -14.47 25.77
C GLY A 24 7.36 -13.29 24.90
N VAL A 25 7.29 -12.08 25.46
CA VAL A 25 6.94 -10.85 24.73
C VAL A 25 7.94 -10.57 23.60
N LEU A 26 9.25 -10.68 23.85
CA LEU A 26 10.28 -10.47 22.83
C LEU A 26 10.17 -11.48 21.67
N VAL A 27 9.98 -12.76 21.99
CA VAL A 27 9.75 -13.82 21.00
C VAL A 27 8.47 -13.55 20.22
N GLY A 28 7.42 -13.10 20.90
CA GLY A 28 6.14 -12.74 20.31
C GLY A 28 6.21 -11.61 19.32
N VAL A 29 6.79 -10.49 19.72
CA VAL A 29 7.01 -9.34 18.84
C VAL A 29 7.88 -9.76 17.66
N SER A 30 8.95 -10.54 17.89
CA SER A 30 9.84 -11.01 16.81
C SER A 30 9.11 -11.91 15.81
N LEU A 31 8.29 -12.86 16.30
CA LEU A 31 7.50 -13.76 15.45
C LEU A 31 6.42 -12.98 14.68
N ALA A 32 5.74 -12.06 15.35
CA ALA A 32 4.67 -11.29 14.77
C ALA A 32 5.23 -10.33 13.68
N VAL A 33 6.38 -9.71 13.93
CA VAL A 33 7.15 -8.94 12.94
C VAL A 33 7.58 -9.81 11.77
N TRP A 34 8.08 -11.02 12.04
CA TRP A 34 8.49 -11.97 11.00
C TRP A 34 7.32 -12.41 10.12
N ILE A 35 6.16 -12.74 10.71
CA ILE A 35 4.93 -13.07 9.98
C ILE A 35 4.50 -11.88 9.12
N ALA A 36 4.44 -10.69 9.71
CA ALA A 36 3.98 -9.49 9.03
C ALA A 36 4.92 -9.12 7.85
N TYR A 37 6.23 -9.22 8.05
CA TYR A 37 7.25 -9.04 7.01
C TYR A 37 7.08 -10.08 5.90
N HIS A 38 6.95 -11.36 6.25
CA HIS A 38 6.86 -12.43 5.27
C HIS A 38 5.55 -12.37 4.47
N GLU A 39 4.45 -11.99 5.12
CA GLU A 39 3.16 -11.79 4.47
C GLU A 39 3.18 -10.57 3.54
N ALA A 40 3.82 -9.47 3.96
CA ALA A 40 4.03 -8.31 3.12
C ALA A 40 4.83 -8.64 1.85
N MET A 41 5.93 -9.38 2.01
CA MET A 41 6.79 -9.82 0.91
C MET A 41 6.04 -10.76 -0.05
N LYS A 42 5.24 -11.70 0.48
CA LYS A 42 4.36 -12.58 -0.33
C LYS A 42 3.34 -11.77 -1.13
N LYS A 43 2.83 -10.70 -0.53
CA LYS A 43 1.87 -9.80 -1.16
C LYS A 43 2.54 -8.72 -1.99
N GLY A 44 3.81 -8.84 -2.40
CA GLY A 44 4.44 -7.89 -3.33
C GLY A 44 4.53 -6.45 -2.85
N ILE A 45 4.09 -6.16 -1.62
CA ILE A 45 4.17 -4.85 -1.01
C ILE A 45 5.67 -4.61 -0.83
N ARG A 46 6.23 -3.74 -1.68
CA ARG A 46 7.51 -3.08 -1.40
C ARG A 46 7.26 -2.16 -0.23
N ILE A 47 7.07 -2.76 0.92
CA ILE A 47 7.19 -1.98 2.12
C ILE A 47 8.67 -1.59 2.11
N GLU A 48 8.92 -0.30 2.16
CA GLU A 48 10.00 0.18 3.01
C GLU A 48 9.66 -0.29 4.44
N PHE A 49 9.68 -1.62 4.70
CA PHE A 49 9.60 -2.22 6.03
C PHE A 49 10.99 -2.06 6.59
N ASN A 50 11.39 -0.79 6.66
CA ASN A 50 12.51 -0.43 7.45
C ASN A 50 12.10 -0.89 8.85
N LEU A 51 13.04 -1.55 9.53
CA LEU A 51 12.98 -1.78 10.96
C LEU A 51 12.42 -0.57 11.73
N GLU A 52 12.53 0.65 11.17
CA GLU A 52 11.77 1.86 11.51
C GLU A 52 10.32 1.63 11.98
N ILE A 53 9.41 1.01 11.21
CA ILE A 53 8.00 0.92 11.66
C ILE A 53 7.84 0.05 12.91
N VAL A 54 8.63 -1.01 13.00
CA VAL A 54 8.68 -1.91 14.16
C VAL A 54 9.30 -1.20 15.35
N VAL A 55 10.40 -0.47 15.14
CA VAL A 55 11.06 0.34 16.15
C VAL A 55 10.12 1.42 16.68
N VAL A 56 9.41 2.12 15.79
CA VAL A 56 8.41 3.13 16.13
C VAL A 56 7.25 2.50 16.92
N ALA A 57 6.77 1.32 16.52
CA ALA A 57 5.76 0.58 17.27
C ALA A 57 6.25 0.22 18.68
N VAL A 58 7.46 -0.32 18.82
CA VAL A 58 8.04 -0.71 20.12
C VAL A 58 8.28 0.51 21.02
N LEU A 59 8.81 1.61 20.47
CA LEU A 59 9.00 2.86 21.22
C LEU A 59 7.67 3.43 21.70
N GLY A 60 6.66 3.47 20.81
CA GLY A 60 5.31 3.87 21.17
C GLY A 60 4.74 3.00 22.28
N ALA A 61 4.90 1.68 22.17
CA ALA A 61 4.45 0.73 23.17
C ALA A 61 5.06 1.03 24.55
N ILE A 62 6.38 1.16 24.64
CA ILE A 62 7.07 1.39 25.91
C ILE A 62 6.64 2.72 26.54
N LEU A 63 6.63 3.80 25.77
CA LEU A 63 6.34 5.14 26.27
C LEU A 63 4.89 5.26 26.79
N VAL A 64 3.92 4.83 25.99
CA VAL A 64 2.50 4.98 26.35
C VAL A 64 2.09 3.94 27.38
N SER A 65 2.68 2.74 27.36
CA SER A 65 2.51 1.74 28.42
C SER A 65 2.95 2.27 29.78
N ARG A 66 4.11 2.93 29.84
CA ARG A 66 4.63 3.53 31.06
C ARG A 66 3.74 4.68 31.54
N PHE A 67 3.33 5.56 30.64
CA PHE A 67 2.45 6.68 30.95
C PHE A 67 1.13 6.23 31.59
N PHE A 68 0.47 5.22 31.01
CA PHE A 68 -0.78 4.67 31.54
C PHE A 68 -0.58 4.05 32.93
N TRP A 69 0.49 3.28 33.13
CA TRP A 69 0.80 2.70 34.45
C TRP A 69 0.97 3.77 35.53
N VAL A 70 1.69 4.84 35.20
CA VAL A 70 1.92 5.95 36.14
C VAL A 70 0.61 6.64 36.49
N ILE A 71 -0.31 6.81 35.54
CA ILE A 71 -1.65 7.36 35.82
C ILE A 71 -2.46 6.44 36.72
N GLU A 72 -2.44 5.13 36.47
CA GLU A 72 -3.15 4.14 37.29
C GLU A 72 -2.62 4.09 38.74
N ASN A 73 -1.36 4.48 38.95
CA ASN A 73 -0.67 4.43 40.25
C ASN A 73 -0.16 5.82 40.69
N LEU A 74 -0.89 6.88 40.32
CA LEU A 74 -0.42 8.27 40.42
C LEU A 74 0.06 8.65 41.84
N ASP A 75 -0.66 8.20 42.87
CA ASP A 75 -0.34 8.48 44.27
C ASP A 75 1.05 7.96 44.71
N GLU A 76 1.55 6.90 44.06
CA GLU A 76 2.87 6.34 44.33
C GLU A 76 3.97 7.15 43.65
N TYR A 77 3.75 7.54 42.39
CA TYR A 77 4.73 8.25 41.58
C TYR A 77 4.83 9.75 41.92
N LEU A 78 3.78 10.36 42.46
CA LEU A 78 3.82 11.73 42.97
C LEU A 78 4.75 11.90 44.18
N LYS A 79 5.07 10.81 44.90
CA LYS A 79 6.00 10.83 46.03
C LYS A 79 7.44 11.08 45.60
N TYR A 80 7.80 10.67 44.38
CA TYR A 80 9.13 10.93 43.80
C TYR A 80 9.05 11.00 42.27
N LEU A 81 8.88 12.21 41.75
CA LEU A 81 8.60 12.46 40.33
C LEU A 81 9.62 11.85 39.34
N PRO A 82 10.94 11.78 39.63
CA PRO A 82 11.89 11.12 38.73
C PRO A 82 11.61 9.62 38.52
N TYR A 83 10.89 8.96 39.44
CA TYR A 83 10.53 7.54 39.35
C TYR A 83 9.56 7.26 38.20
N VAL A 84 8.86 8.27 37.68
CA VAL A 84 8.00 8.16 36.49
C VAL A 84 8.76 7.59 35.29
N PHE A 85 10.06 7.84 35.19
CA PHE A 85 10.92 7.34 34.10
C PHE A 85 11.64 6.03 34.41
N ALA A 86 11.45 5.45 35.60
CA ALA A 86 12.04 4.16 35.95
C ALA A 86 11.43 3.06 35.04
N LEU A 87 12.28 2.25 34.40
CA LEU A 87 11.83 1.13 33.55
C LEU A 87 12.07 -0.24 34.20
N ASN A 88 12.69 -0.26 35.37
CA ASN A 88 13.14 -1.47 36.07
C ASN A 88 12.21 -1.91 37.21
N ASP A 89 11.15 -1.15 37.49
CA ASP A 89 10.14 -1.47 38.51
C ASP A 89 9.02 -2.40 37.98
N GLY A 90 9.04 -2.70 36.68
CA GLY A 90 8.03 -3.53 36.03
C GLY A 90 6.70 -2.82 35.74
N GLY A 91 6.61 -1.51 35.97
CA GLY A 91 5.38 -0.74 35.84
C GLY A 91 5.01 -0.39 34.40
N PHE A 92 4.25 -1.27 33.74
CA PHE A 92 3.83 -1.14 32.34
C PHE A 92 2.37 -1.57 32.15
N SER A 93 1.55 -0.70 31.56
CA SER A 93 0.17 -1.00 31.18
C SER A 93 0.12 -1.69 29.81
N ILE A 94 -0.47 -2.88 29.73
CA ILE A 94 -0.62 -3.63 28.47
C ILE A 94 -1.40 -2.79 27.46
N VAL A 95 -2.53 -2.23 27.89
CA VAL A 95 -3.40 -1.45 27.02
C VAL A 95 -2.72 -0.14 26.62
N GLY A 96 -2.01 0.53 27.54
CA GLY A 96 -1.18 1.68 27.18
C GLY A 96 -0.17 1.33 26.09
N GLY A 97 0.44 0.13 26.15
CA GLY A 97 1.33 -0.37 25.09
C GLY A 97 0.64 -0.53 23.74
N LEU A 98 -0.56 -1.12 23.73
CA LEU A 98 -1.38 -1.26 22.53
C LEU A 98 -1.76 0.13 21.95
N PHE A 99 -2.22 1.08 22.76
CA PHE A 99 -2.46 2.46 22.28
C PHE A 99 -1.20 3.11 21.72
N GLY A 100 -0.05 2.90 22.39
CA GLY A 100 1.25 3.39 21.94
C GLY A 100 1.62 2.91 20.55
N VAL A 101 1.47 1.61 20.29
CA VAL A 101 1.68 1.03 18.96
C VAL A 101 0.77 1.71 17.93
N SER A 102 -0.53 1.87 18.22
CA SER A 102 -1.51 2.48 17.29
C SER A 102 -1.17 3.93 16.95
N ILE A 103 -0.87 4.75 17.97
CA ILE A 103 -0.60 6.18 17.81
C ILE A 103 0.68 6.38 17.00
N PHE A 104 1.77 5.71 17.39
CA PHE A 104 3.07 5.93 16.78
C PHE A 104 3.14 5.39 15.34
N THR A 105 2.57 4.21 15.08
CA THR A 105 2.48 3.68 13.71
C THR A 105 1.55 4.51 12.83
N GLY A 106 0.47 5.07 13.39
CA GLY A 106 -0.41 6.01 12.70
C GLY A 106 0.28 7.32 12.32
N LEU A 107 1.11 7.88 13.21
CA LEU A 107 1.93 9.06 12.94
C LEU A 107 2.99 8.79 11.87
N TYR A 108 3.69 7.66 11.97
CA TYR A 108 4.64 7.20 10.96
C TYR A 108 3.97 7.04 9.58
N ALA A 109 2.79 6.43 9.55
CA ALA A 109 2.01 6.29 8.32
C ALA A 109 1.69 7.67 7.71
N LYS A 110 1.26 8.63 8.53
CA LYS A 110 0.95 9.99 8.07
C LYS A 110 2.17 10.70 7.49
N GLU A 111 3.32 10.62 8.14
CA GLU A 111 4.57 11.22 7.69
C GLU A 111 5.03 10.64 6.35
N ARG A 112 4.89 9.31 6.18
CA ARG A 112 5.21 8.58 4.95
C ARG A 112 4.08 8.59 3.91
N ARG A 113 2.98 9.30 4.16
CA ARG A 113 1.78 9.37 3.32
C ARG A 113 1.17 8.00 3.01
N LEU A 114 1.27 7.05 3.93
CA LEU A 114 0.60 5.76 3.86
C LEU A 114 -0.81 5.88 4.45
N SER A 115 -1.71 4.99 4.02
CA SER A 115 -3.03 4.86 4.62
C SER A 115 -2.92 4.36 6.07
N SER A 116 -3.29 5.20 7.05
CA SER A 116 -3.27 4.80 8.47
C SER A 116 -4.14 3.57 8.73
N LEU A 117 -5.30 3.45 8.09
CA LEU A 117 -6.19 2.28 8.24
C LEU A 117 -5.57 0.99 7.71
N GLN A 118 -4.78 1.08 6.64
CA GLN A 118 -4.05 -0.07 6.09
C GLN A 118 -2.92 -0.49 7.03
N VAL A 119 -2.21 0.48 7.62
CA VAL A 119 -1.18 0.20 8.63
C VAL A 119 -1.80 -0.43 9.88
N LEU A 120 -2.97 0.04 10.32
CA LEU A 120 -3.72 -0.54 11.44
C LEU A 120 -4.15 -1.99 11.13
N ASP A 121 -4.72 -2.27 9.96
CA ASP A 121 -5.07 -3.65 9.56
C ASP A 121 -3.84 -4.56 9.51
N PHE A 122 -2.69 -4.03 9.11
CA PHE A 122 -1.44 -4.77 9.05
C PHE A 122 -0.90 -5.13 10.44
N ILE A 123 -1.00 -4.24 11.42
CA ILE A 123 -0.53 -4.50 12.79
C ILE A 123 -1.54 -5.29 13.62
N ALA A 124 -2.79 -5.42 13.20
CA ALA A 124 -3.84 -6.14 13.94
C ALA A 124 -3.43 -7.56 14.41
N PRO A 125 -2.74 -8.39 13.59
CA PRO A 125 -2.23 -9.69 14.06
C PRO A 125 -1.20 -9.59 15.18
N LEU A 126 -0.41 -8.51 15.21
CA LEU A 126 0.56 -8.26 16.28
C LEU A 126 -0.17 -8.07 17.63
N TYR A 127 -1.32 -7.38 17.63
CA TYR A 127 -2.13 -7.15 18.84
C TYR A 127 -2.68 -8.46 19.37
N ALA A 128 -3.28 -9.25 18.49
CA ALA A 128 -3.88 -10.51 18.87
C ALA A 128 -2.81 -11.53 19.34
N GLY A 129 -1.68 -11.62 18.64
CA GLY A 129 -0.56 -12.47 19.04
C GLY A 129 0.07 -12.05 20.37
N THR A 130 0.24 -10.75 20.61
CA THR A 130 0.78 -10.22 21.88
C THR A 130 -0.14 -10.60 23.04
N THR A 131 -1.46 -10.51 22.86
CA THR A 131 -2.44 -10.88 23.89
C THR A 131 -2.34 -12.36 24.25
N VAL A 132 -2.26 -13.25 23.26
CA VAL A 132 -2.08 -14.70 23.47
C VAL A 132 -0.83 -14.97 24.32
N ILE A 133 0.29 -14.31 23.99
CA ILE A 133 1.57 -14.53 24.66
C ILE A 133 1.56 -14.06 26.10
N ILE A 134 0.95 -12.90 26.36
CA ILE A 134 0.76 -12.40 27.72
C ILE A 134 -0.08 -13.40 28.53
N ARG A 135 -1.16 -13.94 27.95
CA ARG A 135 -2.02 -14.92 28.63
C ARG A 135 -1.31 -16.26 28.83
N ILE A 136 -0.42 -16.70 27.93
CA ILE A 136 0.42 -17.90 28.14
C ILE A 136 1.29 -17.73 29.38
N ALA A 137 1.93 -16.57 29.55
CA ALA A 137 2.73 -16.31 30.74
C ALA A 137 1.89 -16.41 32.02
N ARG A 138 0.65 -15.90 32.00
CA ARG A 138 -0.30 -16.03 33.14
C ARG A 138 -0.83 -17.44 33.32
N ALA A 139 -0.94 -18.23 32.26
CA ALA A 139 -1.43 -19.61 32.33
C ALA A 139 -0.50 -20.54 33.10
N VAL A 140 0.78 -20.16 33.24
CA VAL A 140 1.74 -20.83 34.13
C VAL A 140 1.34 -20.68 35.60
N GLU A 141 0.85 -19.50 35.99
CA GLU A 141 0.37 -19.25 37.36
C GLU A 141 -1.02 -19.84 37.60
N ARG A 142 -1.87 -19.85 36.56
CA ARG A 142 -3.26 -20.26 36.68
C ARG A 142 -3.78 -20.96 35.42
N SER A 143 -4.08 -22.25 35.55
CA SER A 143 -4.52 -23.09 34.44
C SER A 143 -5.85 -22.67 33.79
N SER A 144 -6.75 -21.98 34.51
CA SER A 144 -8.01 -21.49 33.92
C SER A 144 -7.81 -20.45 32.80
N VAL A 145 -6.64 -19.83 32.70
CA VAL A 145 -6.31 -18.88 31.62
C VAL A 145 -6.22 -19.58 30.26
N TRP A 146 -6.05 -20.91 30.21
CA TRP A 146 -6.05 -21.66 28.95
C TRP A 146 -7.36 -21.53 28.16
N PHE A 147 -8.50 -21.33 28.82
CA PHE A 147 -9.77 -21.06 28.14
C PHE A 147 -9.77 -19.72 27.40
N ALA A 148 -9.14 -18.71 28.00
CA ALA A 148 -8.99 -17.38 27.42
C ALA A 148 -8.06 -17.41 26.19
N ILE A 149 -6.94 -18.14 26.29
CA ILE A 149 -6.00 -18.37 25.18
C ILE A 149 -6.70 -19.07 24.01
N PHE A 150 -7.52 -20.09 24.30
CA PHE A 150 -8.29 -20.79 23.27
C PHE A 150 -9.21 -19.85 22.50
N LEU A 151 -9.95 -18.97 23.19
CA LEU A 151 -10.78 -17.96 22.53
C LEU A 151 -9.97 -17.00 21.66
N ASP A 152 -8.81 -16.53 22.12
CA ASP A 152 -7.98 -15.62 21.32
C ASP A 152 -7.48 -16.29 20.04
N ILE A 153 -7.03 -17.55 20.11
CA ILE A 153 -6.60 -18.31 18.95
C ILE A 153 -7.74 -18.50 17.96
N VAL A 154 -8.95 -18.83 18.44
CA VAL A 154 -10.15 -18.94 17.60
C VAL A 154 -10.47 -17.61 16.92
N GLY A 155 -10.35 -16.49 17.64
CA GLY A 155 -10.53 -15.15 17.08
C GLY A 155 -9.53 -14.80 16.00
N ILE A 156 -8.25 -15.01 16.26
CA ILE A 156 -7.17 -14.81 15.29
C ILE A 156 -7.45 -15.61 14.04
N PHE A 157 -7.75 -16.91 14.19
CA PHE A 157 -8.04 -17.77 13.06
C PHE A 157 -9.28 -17.30 12.29
N THR A 158 -10.33 -16.89 13.00
CA THR A 158 -11.58 -16.41 12.39
C THR A 158 -11.34 -15.11 11.60
N ILE A 159 -10.76 -14.09 12.23
CA ILE A 159 -10.49 -12.80 11.60
C ILE A 159 -9.52 -12.96 10.43
N TRP A 160 -8.43 -13.71 10.62
CA TRP A 160 -7.37 -13.82 9.62
C TRP A 160 -7.70 -14.79 8.48
N TYR A 161 -8.39 -15.90 8.76
CA TYR A 161 -8.59 -16.98 7.79
C TYR A 161 -10.01 -17.04 7.21
N LEU A 162 -11.03 -16.70 8.00
CA LEU A 162 -12.44 -16.66 7.54
C LEU A 162 -12.80 -15.29 6.97
N PHE A 163 -12.54 -14.22 7.73
CA PHE A 163 -12.79 -12.86 7.24
C PHE A 163 -11.72 -12.40 6.25
N ARG A 164 -10.50 -12.95 6.31
CA ARG A 164 -9.35 -12.65 5.43
C ARG A 164 -9.21 -11.16 5.16
N PRO A 165 -8.38 -10.45 5.95
CA PRO A 165 -8.03 -9.08 5.68
C PRO A 165 -7.69 -8.95 4.20
N TYR A 166 -8.29 -7.95 3.56
CA TYR A 166 -8.03 -7.56 2.18
C TYR A 166 -8.80 -8.34 1.08
N ARG A 167 -9.56 -9.41 1.36
CA ARG A 167 -10.44 -9.99 0.32
C ARG A 167 -11.51 -9.02 -0.19
N HIS A 168 -12.02 -9.30 -1.40
CA HIS A 168 -13.06 -8.50 -2.06
C HIS A 168 -14.28 -8.30 -1.14
N GLY A 169 -14.66 -7.04 -0.88
CA GLY A 169 -15.78 -6.66 -0.02
C GLY A 169 -15.40 -6.15 1.38
N PHE A 170 -14.12 -6.26 1.80
CA PHE A 170 -13.65 -5.73 3.07
C PHE A 170 -13.04 -4.32 2.92
N LYS A 171 -13.49 -3.39 3.77
CA LYS A 171 -13.01 -2.00 3.84
C LYS A 171 -11.76 -1.87 4.71
N ARG A 172 -10.94 -0.84 4.45
CA ARG A 172 -9.74 -0.52 5.25
C ARG A 172 -10.10 -0.24 6.71
N GLY A 173 -9.30 -0.77 7.63
CA GLY A 173 -9.45 -0.66 9.08
C GLY A 173 -10.37 -1.72 9.69
N GLN A 174 -11.07 -2.52 8.87
CA GLN A 174 -12.01 -3.51 9.39
C GLN A 174 -11.33 -4.64 10.16
N SER A 175 -10.14 -5.07 9.72
CA SER A 175 -9.44 -6.16 10.38
C SER A 175 -8.94 -5.75 11.76
N PHE A 176 -8.45 -4.51 11.85
CA PHE A 176 -8.11 -3.89 13.12
C PHE A 176 -9.34 -3.71 14.03
N ALA A 177 -10.45 -3.18 13.49
CA ALA A 177 -11.70 -3.01 14.24
C ALA A 177 -12.23 -4.34 14.79
N LEU A 178 -12.29 -5.38 13.96
CA LEU A 178 -12.71 -6.73 14.36
C LEU A 178 -11.77 -7.34 15.41
N THR A 179 -10.46 -7.07 15.31
CA THR A 179 -9.49 -7.51 16.31
C THR A 179 -9.76 -6.87 17.66
N PHE A 180 -10.02 -5.56 17.69
CA PHE A 180 -10.34 -4.83 18.93
C PHE A 180 -11.64 -5.32 19.56
N ILE A 181 -12.68 -5.52 18.74
CA ILE A 181 -13.96 -6.10 19.20
C ILE A 181 -13.73 -7.49 19.82
N TRP A 182 -12.97 -8.35 19.12
CA TRP A 182 -12.71 -9.70 19.62
C TRP A 182 -11.91 -9.72 20.92
N LEU A 183 -10.87 -8.89 21.03
CA LEU A 183 -10.06 -8.78 22.24
C LEU A 183 -10.92 -8.34 23.43
N GLY A 184 -11.78 -7.34 23.25
CA GLY A 184 -12.73 -6.91 24.27
C GLY A 184 -13.67 -8.03 24.72
N LEU A 185 -14.28 -8.74 23.77
CA LEU A 185 -15.16 -9.89 24.07
C LEU A 185 -14.46 -11.03 24.80
N SER A 186 -13.24 -11.35 24.37
CA SER A 186 -12.41 -12.40 24.98
C SER A 186 -12.05 -12.05 26.42
N THR A 187 -11.71 -10.79 26.70
CA THR A 187 -11.40 -10.32 28.05
C THR A 187 -12.65 -10.21 28.93
N LEU A 188 -13.79 -9.79 28.36
CA LEU A 188 -15.09 -9.80 29.03
C LEU A 188 -15.47 -11.21 29.49
N ALA A 189 -15.37 -12.20 28.59
CA ALA A 189 -15.60 -13.60 28.92
C ALA A 189 -14.67 -14.08 30.05
N SER A 190 -13.38 -13.75 29.95
CA SER A 190 -12.39 -14.12 30.98
C SER A 190 -12.73 -13.55 32.36
N THR A 191 -13.33 -12.36 32.40
CA THR A 191 -13.77 -11.70 33.65
C THR A 191 -15.06 -12.35 34.19
N VAL A 192 -16.08 -12.52 33.34
CA VAL A 192 -17.38 -13.09 33.72
C VAL A 192 -17.24 -14.52 34.23
N PHE A 193 -16.46 -15.35 33.54
CA PHE A 193 -16.21 -16.74 33.92
C PHE A 193 -15.08 -16.89 34.95
N LYS A 194 -14.46 -15.79 35.40
CA LYS A 194 -13.38 -15.77 36.40
C LYS A 194 -12.19 -16.65 36.00
N TRP A 195 -11.88 -16.71 34.70
CA TRP A 195 -10.72 -17.42 34.18
C TRP A 195 -9.41 -16.72 34.54
N ASP A 196 -9.42 -15.40 34.64
CA ASP A 196 -8.31 -14.59 35.13
C ASP A 196 -8.80 -13.55 36.17
N PRO A 197 -8.47 -13.71 37.46
CA PRO A 197 -8.92 -12.83 38.54
C PRO A 197 -8.21 -11.47 38.54
N ASN A 198 -7.06 -11.36 37.87
CA ASN A 198 -6.23 -10.15 37.85
C ASN A 198 -6.78 -9.09 36.90
N LEU A 199 -7.86 -9.40 36.16
CA LEU A 199 -8.53 -8.49 35.22
C LEU A 199 -9.50 -7.49 35.89
N LYS A 200 -9.76 -7.59 37.20
CA LYS A 200 -10.75 -6.72 37.87
C LYS A 200 -10.45 -5.22 37.74
N SER A 201 -9.18 -4.83 37.73
CA SER A 201 -8.75 -3.44 37.51
C SER A 201 -8.74 -3.03 36.03
N GLN A 202 -8.84 -3.98 35.10
CA GLN A 202 -8.72 -3.75 33.66
C GLN A 202 -10.07 -3.79 32.92
N PHE A 203 -11.16 -4.17 33.59
CA PHE A 203 -12.49 -4.32 32.99
C PHE A 203 -12.97 -3.07 32.22
N LEU A 204 -12.85 -1.88 32.83
CA LEU A 204 -13.30 -0.62 32.22
C LEU A 204 -12.55 -0.34 30.91
N LEU A 205 -11.26 -0.63 30.88
CA LEU A 205 -10.38 -0.34 29.77
C LEU A 205 -10.63 -1.29 28.57
N GLU A 206 -11.10 -2.50 28.85
CA GLU A 206 -11.49 -3.48 27.85
C GLU A 206 -12.85 -3.13 27.21
N VAL A 207 -13.80 -2.65 28.00
CA VAL A 207 -15.05 -2.07 27.49
C VAL A 207 -14.78 -0.87 26.58
N ILE A 208 -13.79 -0.04 26.94
CA ILE A 208 -13.34 1.07 26.08
C ILE A 208 -12.74 0.55 24.77
N THR A 209 -11.87 -0.47 24.82
CA THR A 209 -11.25 -1.08 23.64
C THR A 209 -12.32 -1.66 22.68
N GLU A 210 -13.31 -2.37 23.21
CA GLU A 210 -14.45 -2.87 22.45
C GLU A 210 -15.27 -1.72 21.83
N GLY A 211 -15.58 -0.69 22.62
CA GLY A 211 -16.28 0.50 22.16
C GLY A 211 -15.56 1.23 21.04
N ILE A 212 -14.22 1.33 21.11
CA ILE A 212 -13.39 1.88 20.04
C ILE A 212 -13.48 1.01 18.79
N GLY A 213 -13.40 -0.32 18.93
CA GLY A 213 -13.55 -1.25 17.81
C GLY A 213 -14.91 -1.10 17.11
N LEU A 214 -16.00 -1.03 17.87
CA LEU A 214 -17.36 -0.81 17.36
C LEU A 214 -17.52 0.57 16.70
N ALA A 215 -17.04 1.63 17.34
CA ALA A 215 -17.08 2.98 16.80
C ALA A 215 -16.28 3.11 15.50
N LEU A 216 -15.09 2.49 15.46
CA LEU A 216 -14.27 2.45 14.26
C LEU A 216 -14.97 1.67 13.14
N LEU A 217 -15.56 0.52 13.44
CA LEU A 217 -16.31 -0.28 12.46
C LEU A 217 -17.50 0.53 11.90
N TYR A 218 -18.30 1.15 12.78
CA TYR A 218 -19.40 2.01 12.38
C TYR A 218 -18.94 3.16 11.48
N TRP A 219 -17.85 3.85 11.87
CA TRP A 219 -17.27 4.93 11.08
C TRP A 219 -16.77 4.46 9.71
N ILE A 220 -16.13 3.29 9.63
CA ILE A 220 -15.69 2.69 8.36
C ILE A 220 -16.86 2.43 7.42
N TYR A 221 -18.01 1.97 7.94
CA TYR A 221 -19.19 1.72 7.12
C TYR A 221 -19.91 3.01 6.68
N GLN A 222 -19.91 4.04 7.53
CA GLN A 222 -20.54 5.34 7.20
C GLN A 222 -19.67 6.21 6.29
N ARG A 223 -18.36 6.04 6.34
CA ARG A 223 -17.42 6.84 5.56
C ARG A 223 -17.58 6.54 4.06
N ARG A 224 -17.60 7.61 3.26
CA ARG A 224 -17.43 7.50 1.81
C ARG A 224 -15.97 7.15 1.50
N PRO A 225 -15.69 6.15 0.64
CA PRO A 225 -14.33 5.84 0.24
C PRO A 225 -13.63 7.07 -0.33
N GLU A 226 -12.36 7.25 0.03
CA GLU A 226 -11.52 8.27 -0.61
C GLU A 226 -11.34 7.89 -2.08
N ARG A 227 -11.65 8.85 -2.95
CA ARG A 227 -11.43 8.68 -4.39
C ARG A 227 -9.95 8.42 -4.65
N PRO A 228 -9.62 7.40 -5.44
CA PRO A 228 -8.23 7.17 -5.81
C PRO A 228 -7.71 8.33 -6.67
N LEU A 229 -6.40 8.57 -6.56
CA LEU A 229 -5.65 9.29 -7.58
C LEU A 229 -5.64 8.44 -8.86
N LEU A 230 -6.04 9.03 -9.99
CA LEU A 230 -6.02 8.36 -11.29
C LEU A 230 -4.78 8.81 -12.08
N LEU A 231 -3.93 7.87 -12.48
CA LEU A 231 -2.75 8.13 -13.30
C LEU A 231 -2.91 7.43 -14.65
N PHE A 232 -2.88 8.20 -15.73
CA PHE A 232 -3.05 7.68 -17.09
C PHE A 232 -1.72 7.71 -17.85
N ASP A 233 -1.47 6.71 -18.69
CA ASP A 233 -0.59 6.90 -19.85
C ASP A 233 -1.30 7.72 -20.94
N LEU A 234 -0.51 8.22 -21.91
CA LEU A 234 -1.00 9.01 -23.02
C LEU A 234 -1.15 8.19 -24.30
N ASP A 235 -0.02 7.79 -24.89
CA ASP A 235 0.04 7.00 -26.13
C ASP A 235 -0.59 5.63 -25.91
N GLY A 236 -1.54 5.22 -26.76
CA GLY A 236 -2.20 3.92 -26.66
C GLY A 236 -3.25 3.79 -25.55
N THR A 237 -3.41 4.83 -24.72
CA THR A 237 -4.41 4.85 -23.62
C THR A 237 -5.42 5.99 -23.76
N ILE A 238 -4.97 7.24 -23.83
CA ILE A 238 -5.85 8.41 -24.07
C ILE A 238 -5.95 8.67 -25.57
N MET A 239 -4.81 8.65 -26.26
CA MET A 239 -4.74 8.90 -27.70
C MET A 239 -4.34 7.64 -28.47
N ASP A 240 -5.07 7.37 -29.56
CA ASP A 240 -4.63 6.46 -30.60
C ASP A 240 -3.56 7.15 -31.45
N SER A 241 -2.30 6.92 -31.07
CA SER A 241 -1.11 7.42 -31.74
C SER A 241 -0.43 6.39 -32.63
N ARG A 242 -1.05 5.21 -32.83
CA ARG A 242 -0.42 4.08 -33.53
C ARG A 242 0.03 4.48 -34.93
N ARG A 243 -0.83 5.15 -35.69
CA ARG A 243 -0.54 5.61 -37.06
C ARG A 243 0.63 6.58 -37.10
N MET A 244 0.67 7.55 -36.19
CA MET A 244 1.79 8.50 -36.06
C MET A 244 3.11 7.76 -35.82
N VAL A 245 3.13 6.79 -34.89
CA VAL A 245 4.34 6.02 -34.59
C VAL A 245 4.84 5.27 -35.82
N LEU A 246 3.95 4.59 -36.54
CA LEU A 246 4.28 3.88 -37.77
C LEU A 246 4.82 4.81 -38.85
N TYR A 247 4.24 6.00 -39.03
CA TYR A 247 4.75 6.99 -39.98
C TYR A 247 6.13 7.52 -39.62
N CYS A 248 6.42 7.71 -38.33
CA CYS A 248 7.74 8.13 -37.89
C CYS A 248 8.81 7.05 -38.16
N TYR A 249 8.52 5.77 -37.90
CA TYR A 249 9.44 4.69 -38.25
C TYR A 249 9.56 4.51 -39.77
N ALA A 250 8.47 4.57 -40.51
CA ALA A 250 8.50 4.50 -41.97
C ALA A 250 9.38 5.60 -42.58
N TYR A 251 9.35 6.81 -42.00
CA TYR A 251 10.24 7.91 -42.36
C TYR A 251 11.72 7.54 -42.15
N LEU A 252 12.09 7.01 -40.98
CA LEU A 252 13.46 6.57 -40.70
C LEU A 252 13.90 5.41 -41.61
N PHE A 253 13.05 4.40 -41.81
CA PHE A 253 13.34 3.26 -42.70
C PHE A 253 13.55 3.70 -44.14
N LYS A 254 12.77 4.68 -44.61
CA LYS A 254 12.95 5.27 -45.96
C LYS A 254 14.29 5.97 -46.11
N LYS A 255 14.81 6.60 -45.05
CA LYS A 255 16.03 7.41 -45.09
C LYS A 255 17.32 6.62 -44.82
N TYR A 256 17.28 5.68 -43.87
CA TYR A 256 18.48 4.98 -43.35
C TYR A 256 18.54 3.49 -43.67
N SER A 257 17.51 2.94 -44.33
CA SER A 257 17.47 1.53 -44.73
C SER A 257 16.72 1.40 -46.06
N SER A 258 15.57 0.71 -46.06
CA SER A 258 14.60 0.71 -47.14
C SER A 258 13.21 0.57 -46.54
N LEU A 259 12.21 1.22 -47.14
CA LEU A 259 10.82 1.06 -46.71
C LEU A 259 10.35 -0.39 -46.84
N LYS A 260 10.91 -1.17 -47.79
CA LYS A 260 10.62 -2.61 -47.93
C LYS A 260 11.05 -3.42 -46.70
N ASN A 261 12.01 -2.91 -45.93
CA ASN A 261 12.48 -3.56 -44.71
C ASN A 261 11.59 -3.29 -43.50
N PHE A 262 10.59 -2.39 -43.59
CA PHE A 262 9.61 -2.11 -42.55
C PHE A 262 8.36 -2.99 -42.73
N THR A 263 8.59 -4.30 -42.62
CA THR A 263 7.55 -5.33 -42.77
C THR A 263 6.47 -5.22 -41.69
N MET A 264 5.33 -5.87 -41.90
CA MET A 264 4.25 -5.92 -40.89
C MET A 264 4.76 -6.44 -39.54
N GLU A 265 5.68 -7.40 -39.54
CA GLU A 265 6.30 -7.92 -38.32
C GLU A 265 7.05 -6.82 -37.56
N LYS A 266 7.92 -6.05 -38.23
CA LYS A 266 8.63 -4.94 -37.58
C LYS A 266 7.70 -3.80 -37.16
N GLN A 267 6.61 -3.58 -37.90
CA GLN A 267 5.58 -2.62 -37.51
C GLN A 267 4.89 -3.00 -36.20
N GLU A 268 4.86 -4.28 -35.83
CA GLU A 268 4.40 -4.69 -34.49
C GLU A 268 5.50 -4.56 -33.44
N GLU A 269 6.75 -4.88 -33.80
CA GLU A 269 7.90 -4.82 -32.88
C GLU A 269 8.18 -3.41 -32.35
N VAL A 270 7.94 -2.34 -33.12
CA VAL A 270 8.20 -0.95 -32.70
C VAL A 270 7.43 -0.51 -31.44
N PHE A 271 6.38 -1.25 -31.04
CA PHE A 271 5.59 -0.99 -29.84
C PHE A 271 6.06 -1.81 -28.62
N GLY A 272 7.09 -2.65 -28.77
CA GLY A 272 7.53 -3.60 -27.74
C GLY A 272 8.52 -3.04 -26.71
N ALA A 273 9.31 -2.03 -27.05
CA ALA A 273 10.34 -1.46 -26.16
C ALA A 273 10.42 0.07 -26.25
N SER A 274 11.38 0.67 -25.56
CA SER A 274 11.56 2.12 -25.64
C SER A 274 12.03 2.57 -27.03
N LEU A 275 11.70 3.80 -27.43
CA LEU A 275 12.11 4.38 -28.71
C LEU A 275 13.61 4.23 -29.00
N LYS A 276 14.45 4.41 -27.97
CA LYS A 276 15.90 4.30 -28.13
C LYS A 276 16.34 2.86 -28.40
N GLU A 277 15.82 1.90 -27.64
CA GLU A 277 16.15 0.47 -27.81
C GLU A 277 15.71 -0.05 -29.19
N GLU A 278 14.52 0.36 -29.66
CA GLU A 278 14.03 -0.02 -30.99
C GLU A 278 14.85 0.63 -32.11
N ILE A 279 15.26 1.89 -31.96
CA ILE A 279 16.16 2.54 -32.93
C ILE A 279 17.53 1.83 -32.98
N GLU A 280 18.11 1.49 -31.83
CA GLU A 280 19.37 0.74 -31.75
C GLU A 280 19.25 -0.65 -32.42
N ARG A 281 18.10 -1.31 -32.25
CA ARG A 281 17.83 -2.62 -32.87
C ARG A 281 17.64 -2.54 -34.39
N PHE A 282 16.83 -1.59 -34.87
CA PHE A 282 16.51 -1.49 -36.30
C PHE A 282 17.59 -0.81 -37.13
N PHE A 283 18.40 0.05 -36.51
CA PHE A 283 19.43 0.83 -37.17
C PHE A 283 20.78 0.72 -36.43
N PRO A 284 21.35 -0.50 -36.28
CA PRO A 284 22.52 -0.75 -35.44
C PRO A 284 23.79 -0.02 -35.90
N ASN A 285 23.84 0.41 -37.16
CA ASN A 285 24.98 1.12 -37.75
C ASN A 285 24.81 2.66 -37.73
N GLN A 286 23.78 3.18 -37.05
CA GLN A 286 23.49 4.61 -36.96
C GLN A 286 23.65 5.11 -35.52
N ASP A 287 23.86 6.42 -35.34
CA ASP A 287 23.80 7.02 -34.00
C ASP A 287 22.34 7.08 -33.52
N ALA A 288 22.01 6.21 -32.58
CA ALA A 288 20.67 6.12 -32.03
C ALA A 288 20.18 7.43 -31.39
N ASN A 289 21.05 8.21 -30.75
CA ASN A 289 20.62 9.46 -30.12
C ASN A 289 20.22 10.50 -31.18
N ALA A 290 20.97 10.57 -32.29
CA ALA A 290 20.66 11.44 -33.42
C ALA A 290 19.33 11.03 -34.08
N LEU A 291 19.13 9.73 -34.32
CA LEU A 291 17.87 9.23 -34.89
C LEU A 291 16.67 9.43 -33.96
N VAL A 292 16.84 9.31 -32.64
CA VAL A 292 15.79 9.63 -31.65
C VAL A 292 15.39 11.11 -31.75
N GLN A 293 16.36 12.02 -31.91
CA GLN A 293 16.07 13.45 -32.08
C GLN A 293 15.35 13.71 -33.39
N GLU A 294 15.80 13.10 -34.49
CA GLU A 294 15.16 13.23 -35.80
C GLU A 294 13.74 12.67 -35.81
N TYR A 295 13.53 11.49 -35.20
CA TYR A 295 12.21 10.91 -34.97
C TYR A 295 11.30 11.91 -34.27
N ARG A 296 11.75 12.50 -33.15
CA ARG A 296 10.97 13.45 -32.37
C ARG A 296 10.69 14.74 -33.14
N GLN A 297 11.62 15.20 -33.96
CA GLN A 297 11.41 16.36 -34.82
C GLN A 297 10.33 16.08 -35.88
N TYR A 298 10.39 14.93 -36.54
CA TYR A 298 9.35 14.51 -37.49
C TYR A 298 8.01 14.28 -36.79
N GLN A 299 8.02 13.69 -35.60
CA GLN A 299 6.83 13.46 -34.78
C GLN A 299 6.09 14.78 -34.44
N ARG A 300 6.81 15.89 -34.25
CA ARG A 300 6.20 17.21 -34.00
C ARG A 300 5.45 17.78 -35.20
N SER A 301 5.64 17.23 -36.40
CA SER A 301 4.94 17.70 -37.61
C SER A 301 3.50 17.17 -37.72
N PHE A 302 3.14 16.17 -36.91
CA PHE A 302 1.79 15.59 -36.89
C PHE A 302 0.83 16.45 -36.07
N SER A 303 -0.44 16.46 -36.48
CA SER A 303 -1.51 17.23 -35.84
C SER A 303 -2.68 16.36 -35.42
N TRP A 304 -3.40 16.81 -34.40
CA TRP A 304 -4.70 16.27 -34.02
C TRP A 304 -5.67 16.17 -35.21
N SER A 305 -6.56 15.17 -35.19
CA SER A 305 -7.65 14.90 -36.16
C SER A 305 -7.27 14.33 -37.53
N LYS A 306 -5.96 14.17 -37.82
CA LYS A 306 -5.49 13.50 -39.03
C LYS A 306 -4.84 12.15 -38.72
N GLU A 307 -3.69 12.16 -38.03
CA GLU A 307 -2.91 10.96 -37.73
C GLU A 307 -3.00 10.51 -36.27
N VAL A 308 -3.60 11.33 -35.41
CA VAL A 308 -3.83 11.06 -33.99
C VAL A 308 -5.29 11.38 -33.66
N SER A 309 -5.98 10.44 -33.00
CA SER A 309 -7.34 10.58 -32.50
C SER A 309 -7.41 10.15 -31.02
N LEU A 310 -8.47 10.53 -30.32
CA LEU A 310 -8.77 10.00 -28.99
C LEU A 310 -9.39 8.61 -29.17
N PHE A 311 -9.21 7.73 -28.19
CA PHE A 311 -10.06 6.55 -28.13
C PHE A 311 -11.53 6.96 -27.88
N PRO A 312 -12.51 6.17 -28.33
CA PRO A 312 -13.93 6.44 -28.05
C PRO A 312 -14.19 6.72 -26.57
N GLU A 313 -15.13 7.64 -26.30
CA GLU A 313 -15.56 8.04 -24.94
C GLU A 313 -14.46 8.66 -24.04
N THR A 314 -13.22 8.81 -24.52
CA THR A 314 -12.10 9.31 -23.69
C THR A 314 -12.35 10.70 -23.14
N GLN A 315 -12.75 11.64 -24.01
CA GLN A 315 -12.99 13.02 -23.59
C GLN A 315 -14.11 13.10 -22.55
N GLU A 316 -15.28 12.53 -22.86
CA GLU A 316 -16.43 12.50 -21.94
C GLU A 316 -16.08 11.84 -20.60
N THR A 317 -15.29 10.75 -20.63
CA THR A 317 -14.88 10.06 -19.41
C THR A 317 -13.94 10.90 -18.57
N LEU A 318 -12.94 11.54 -19.16
CA LEU A 318 -12.00 12.39 -18.42
C LEU A 318 -12.69 13.63 -17.85
N GLU A 319 -13.59 14.26 -18.62
CA GLU A 319 -14.43 15.39 -18.15
C GLU A 319 -15.32 14.94 -16.99
N TYR A 320 -16.03 13.82 -17.12
CA TYR A 320 -16.84 13.26 -16.04
C TYR A 320 -16.01 13.01 -14.77
N LEU A 321 -14.83 12.38 -14.88
CA LEU A 321 -13.99 12.11 -13.72
C LEU A 321 -13.49 13.40 -13.07
N TRP A 322 -13.11 14.39 -13.87
CA TRP A 322 -12.70 15.70 -13.36
C TRP A 322 -13.86 16.43 -12.66
N GLU A 323 -15.05 16.49 -13.27
CA GLU A 323 -16.27 17.10 -12.71
C GLU A 323 -16.73 16.40 -11.43
N GLN A 324 -16.59 15.07 -11.38
CA GLN A 324 -16.85 14.32 -10.16
C GLN A 324 -15.85 14.68 -9.07
N GLY A 325 -14.69 15.26 -9.37
CA GLY A 325 -13.68 15.67 -8.40
C GLY A 325 -12.65 14.58 -8.11
N TYR A 326 -12.31 13.77 -9.11
CA TYR A 326 -11.11 12.93 -9.07
C TYR A 326 -9.87 13.79 -9.34
N THR A 327 -8.77 13.50 -8.63
CA THR A 327 -7.47 14.04 -9.03
C THR A 327 -6.91 13.14 -10.12
N ILE A 328 -6.58 13.74 -11.27
CA ILE A 328 -6.08 13.02 -12.44
C ILE A 328 -4.64 13.49 -12.74
N GLY A 329 -3.76 12.56 -13.04
CA GLY A 329 -2.38 12.82 -13.46
C GLY A 329 -2.02 12.01 -14.71
N LEU A 330 -1.01 12.50 -15.43
CA LEU A 330 -0.46 11.83 -16.61
C LEU A 330 0.96 11.33 -16.30
N VAL A 331 1.28 10.09 -16.65
CA VAL A 331 2.62 9.50 -16.54
C VAL A 331 2.96 8.81 -17.86
N SER A 332 3.87 9.42 -18.63
CA SER A 332 4.17 8.96 -19.99
C SER A 332 5.66 8.80 -20.28
N SER A 333 5.98 7.96 -21.26
CA SER A 333 7.33 7.79 -21.81
C SER A 333 7.72 8.89 -22.80
N ARG A 334 6.81 9.83 -23.11
CA ARG A 334 7.10 11.04 -23.90
C ARG A 334 7.78 12.11 -23.05
N LEU A 335 8.33 13.12 -23.71
CA LEU A 335 8.79 14.35 -23.04
C LEU A 335 7.60 15.13 -22.47
N THR A 336 7.76 15.75 -21.31
CA THR A 336 6.73 16.53 -20.60
C THR A 336 6.10 17.58 -21.52
N GLU A 337 6.93 18.38 -22.20
CA GLU A 337 6.47 19.41 -23.14
C GLU A 337 5.59 18.82 -24.27
N SER A 338 5.93 17.63 -24.76
CA SER A 338 5.13 16.96 -25.80
C SER A 338 3.79 16.49 -25.25
N CYS A 339 3.73 15.98 -24.02
CA CYS A 339 2.47 15.62 -23.37
C CYS A 339 1.56 16.84 -23.21
N GLU A 340 2.10 17.93 -22.64
CA GLU A 340 1.33 19.17 -22.41
C GLU A 340 0.82 19.78 -23.72
N SER A 341 1.64 19.78 -24.77
CA SER A 341 1.21 20.22 -26.10
C SER A 341 0.04 19.40 -26.63
N TRP A 342 0.07 18.07 -26.50
CA TRP A 342 -1.04 17.22 -26.93
C TRP A 342 -2.29 17.47 -26.09
N LEU A 343 -2.18 17.50 -24.77
CA LEU A 343 -3.33 17.77 -23.89
C LEU A 343 -4.01 19.10 -24.21
N LYS A 344 -3.24 20.15 -24.54
CA LYS A 344 -3.80 21.44 -24.98
C LYS A 344 -4.52 21.36 -26.32
N GLN A 345 -3.94 20.67 -27.31
CA GLN A 345 -4.59 20.46 -28.62
C GLN A 345 -5.88 19.63 -28.50
N LEU A 346 -5.94 18.74 -27.52
CA LEU A 346 -7.09 17.90 -27.19
C LEU A 346 -8.10 18.60 -26.28
N HIS A 347 -7.81 19.82 -25.80
CA HIS A 347 -8.60 20.55 -24.80
C HIS A 347 -8.80 19.80 -23.46
N LEU A 348 -7.86 18.92 -23.11
CA LEU A 348 -7.92 18.08 -21.90
C LEU A 348 -6.94 18.52 -20.81
N ASP A 349 -6.11 19.53 -21.05
CA ASP A 349 -5.07 19.97 -20.11
C ASP A 349 -5.62 20.37 -18.73
N HIS A 350 -6.81 20.94 -18.68
CA HIS A 350 -7.51 21.30 -17.44
C HIS A 350 -7.88 20.09 -16.55
N CYS A 351 -8.02 18.89 -17.13
CA CYS A 351 -8.31 17.68 -16.36
C CYS A 351 -7.11 17.19 -15.55
N PHE A 352 -5.88 17.49 -15.99
CA PHE A 352 -4.65 16.92 -15.42
C PHE A 352 -3.99 17.85 -14.40
N SER A 353 -3.96 17.41 -13.15
CA SER A 353 -3.30 18.12 -12.04
C SER A 353 -1.77 17.99 -12.06
N VAL A 354 -1.24 16.98 -12.77
CA VAL A 354 0.20 16.80 -12.97
C VAL A 354 0.46 16.09 -14.30
N VAL A 355 1.55 16.46 -14.97
CA VAL A 355 2.08 15.78 -16.14
C VAL A 355 3.52 15.36 -15.85
N VAL A 356 3.78 14.06 -15.90
CA VAL A 356 5.10 13.46 -15.69
C VAL A 356 5.59 12.81 -16.98
N GLY A 357 6.54 13.46 -17.63
CA GLY A 357 7.24 12.94 -18.79
C GLY A 357 8.54 12.19 -18.46
N ARG A 358 9.13 11.58 -19.49
CA ARG A 358 10.40 10.83 -19.44
C ARG A 358 11.57 11.64 -18.92
N ASP A 359 11.59 12.95 -19.17
CA ASP A 359 12.63 13.90 -18.77
C ASP A 359 12.62 14.23 -17.27
N GLN A 360 11.53 13.92 -16.56
CA GLN A 360 11.42 14.18 -15.12
C GLN A 360 11.84 12.99 -14.25
N VAL A 361 12.17 11.85 -14.86
CA VAL A 361 12.56 10.62 -14.17
C VAL A 361 13.91 10.13 -14.68
N LYS A 362 14.69 9.52 -13.80
CA LYS A 362 15.94 8.86 -14.18
C LYS A 362 15.65 7.56 -14.92
N ASN A 363 14.83 6.69 -14.33
CA ASN A 363 14.48 5.38 -14.86
C ASN A 363 13.04 5.38 -15.42
N PRO A 364 12.84 5.07 -16.71
CA PRO A 364 11.51 5.01 -17.32
C PRO A 364 10.76 3.72 -16.94
N LYS A 365 9.48 3.64 -17.32
CA LYS A 365 8.70 2.40 -17.29
C LYS A 365 9.54 1.26 -17.92
N PRO A 366 9.63 0.07 -17.29
CA PRO A 366 8.78 -0.46 -16.22
C PRO A 366 9.24 -0.09 -14.79
N SER A 367 10.04 0.96 -14.60
CA SER A 367 10.32 1.53 -13.27
C SER A 367 9.06 2.18 -12.67
N PRO A 368 8.80 2.06 -11.35
CA PRO A 368 7.71 2.78 -10.68
C PRO A 368 7.99 4.27 -10.44
N GLU A 369 9.18 4.77 -10.80
CA GLU A 369 9.65 6.11 -10.47
C GLU A 369 8.69 7.24 -10.91
N GLY A 370 8.13 7.17 -12.12
CA GLY A 370 7.18 8.17 -12.60
C GLY A 370 5.86 8.20 -11.82
N ILE A 371 5.40 7.03 -11.37
CA ILE A 371 4.19 6.90 -10.53
C ILE A 371 4.44 7.54 -9.16
N TYR A 372 5.57 7.24 -8.53
CA TYR A 372 5.95 7.84 -7.25
C TYR A 372 6.14 9.36 -7.36
N PHE A 373 6.77 9.83 -8.44
CA PHE A 373 6.95 11.25 -8.70
C PHE A 373 5.60 11.98 -8.84
N ALA A 374 4.64 11.41 -9.58
CA ALA A 374 3.29 11.94 -9.70
C ALA A 374 2.58 12.00 -8.34
N CYS A 375 2.61 10.91 -7.56
CA CYS A 375 2.03 10.85 -6.22
C CYS A 375 2.66 11.91 -5.28
N GLN A 376 3.98 12.08 -5.35
CA GLN A 376 4.70 13.06 -4.54
C GLN A 376 4.26 14.49 -4.85
N ARG A 377 4.18 14.84 -6.15
CA ARG A 377 3.76 16.16 -6.64
C ARG A 377 2.31 16.49 -6.24
N LEU A 378 1.43 15.50 -6.32
CA LEU A 378 0.02 15.64 -5.97
C LEU A 378 -0.26 15.52 -4.47
N LYS A 379 0.78 15.26 -3.66
CA LYS A 379 0.66 15.00 -2.22
C LYS A 379 -0.32 13.85 -1.90
N ALA A 380 -0.39 12.87 -2.80
CA ALA A 380 -1.26 11.71 -2.68
C ALA A 380 -0.47 10.47 -2.23
N SER A 381 -1.16 9.54 -1.58
CA SER A 381 -0.61 8.21 -1.27
C SER A 381 -0.63 7.32 -2.51
N HIS A 382 0.48 6.65 -2.80
CA HIS A 382 0.50 5.57 -3.80
C HIS A 382 -0.40 4.39 -3.36
N SER A 383 -0.68 4.24 -2.06
CA SER A 383 -1.63 3.24 -1.56
C SER A 383 -3.08 3.54 -1.92
N ASN A 384 -3.39 4.70 -2.51
CA ASN A 384 -4.72 5.06 -2.99
C ASN A 384 -4.66 5.59 -4.43
N ALA A 385 -3.89 4.91 -5.28
CA ALA A 385 -3.70 5.29 -6.67
C ALA A 385 -4.10 4.16 -7.61
N VAL A 386 -4.66 4.54 -8.76
CA VAL A 386 -4.98 3.68 -9.88
C VAL A 386 -4.12 4.12 -11.05
N TYR A 387 -3.47 3.17 -11.70
CA TYR A 387 -2.70 3.41 -12.91
C TYR A 387 -3.39 2.74 -14.11
N ILE A 388 -3.60 3.49 -15.17
CA ILE A 388 -4.27 3.07 -16.40
C ILE A 388 -3.28 3.16 -17.56
N GLY A 389 -3.01 2.04 -18.24
CA GLY A 389 -2.10 1.99 -19.38
C GLY A 389 -2.34 0.78 -20.28
N ASP A 390 -1.83 0.80 -21.51
CA ASP A 390 -2.05 -0.25 -22.52
C ASP A 390 -0.90 -1.24 -22.66
N ASN A 391 0.31 -0.88 -22.21
CA ASN A 391 1.49 -1.71 -22.44
C ASN A 391 1.86 -2.60 -21.24
N VAL A 392 2.63 -3.64 -21.55
CA VAL A 392 3.23 -4.54 -20.53
C VAL A 392 4.06 -3.75 -19.52
N THR A 393 4.80 -2.74 -19.96
CA THR A 393 5.66 -1.91 -19.10
C THR A 393 4.85 -1.04 -18.14
N ASP A 394 3.63 -0.63 -18.52
CA ASP A 394 2.70 0.09 -17.64
C ASP A 394 2.26 -0.79 -16.48
N ILE A 395 1.80 -2.00 -16.78
CA ILE A 395 1.36 -2.94 -15.75
C ILE A 395 2.52 -3.32 -14.84
N GLN A 396 3.72 -3.53 -15.38
CA GLN A 396 4.91 -3.79 -14.58
C GLN A 396 5.31 -2.59 -13.69
N ALA A 397 5.17 -1.35 -14.18
CA ALA A 397 5.43 -0.16 -13.38
C ALA A 397 4.43 -0.02 -12.24
N ALA A 398 3.13 -0.17 -12.54
CA ALA A 398 2.05 -0.13 -11.55
C ALA A 398 2.24 -1.19 -10.46
N LYS A 399 2.61 -2.42 -10.87
CA LYS A 399 2.98 -3.53 -9.99
C LYS A 399 4.09 -3.18 -9.03
N LYS A 400 5.21 -2.69 -9.56
CA LYS A 400 6.36 -2.31 -8.75
C LYS A 400 6.06 -1.12 -7.84
N ALA A 401 5.10 -0.28 -8.21
CA ALA A 401 4.61 0.84 -7.41
C ALA A 401 3.58 0.41 -6.34
N GLY A 402 3.06 -0.81 -6.42
CA GLY A 402 2.00 -1.32 -5.54
C GLY A 402 0.63 -0.67 -5.77
N VAL A 403 0.41 -0.01 -6.91
CA VAL A 403 -0.83 0.72 -7.22
C VAL A 403 -1.79 -0.14 -8.04
N PHE A 404 -3.09 0.09 -7.95
CA PHE A 404 -4.08 -0.70 -8.69
C PHE A 404 -3.86 -0.54 -10.20
N ALA A 405 -3.62 -1.64 -10.91
CA ALA A 405 -3.28 -1.62 -12.32
C ALA A 405 -4.49 -1.96 -13.19
N ILE A 406 -4.92 -1.02 -14.02
CA ILE A 406 -5.93 -1.22 -15.05
C ILE A 406 -5.22 -1.30 -16.41
N GLY A 407 -5.36 -2.46 -17.05
CA GLY A 407 -4.92 -2.63 -18.43
C GLY A 407 -5.99 -2.14 -19.39
N PHE A 408 -5.69 -1.12 -20.17
CA PHE A 408 -6.55 -0.67 -21.26
C PHE A 408 -6.19 -1.45 -22.54
N ASN A 409 -7.16 -2.15 -23.15
CA ASN A 409 -6.87 -2.97 -24.32
C ASN A 409 -7.97 -2.89 -25.37
N THR A 410 -7.65 -2.30 -26.52
CA THR A 410 -8.52 -2.26 -27.70
C THR A 410 -8.17 -3.32 -28.75
N GLU A 411 -7.00 -3.97 -28.63
CA GLU A 411 -6.48 -4.91 -29.63
C GLU A 411 -6.45 -6.36 -29.11
N GLN A 412 -7.07 -7.31 -29.82
CA GLN A 412 -7.09 -8.73 -29.41
C GLN A 412 -5.69 -9.36 -29.34
N ARG A 413 -4.75 -8.87 -30.16
CA ARG A 413 -3.38 -9.40 -30.24
C ARG A 413 -2.55 -9.08 -28.99
N LYS A 414 -2.75 -7.89 -28.40
CA LYS A 414 -2.06 -7.45 -27.17
C LYS A 414 -2.61 -8.12 -25.91
N LEU A 415 -3.88 -8.54 -25.94
CA LEU A 415 -4.60 -9.07 -24.78
C LEU A 415 -3.86 -10.21 -24.07
N ALA A 416 -3.24 -11.14 -24.82
CA ALA A 416 -2.51 -12.27 -24.23
C ALA A 416 -1.28 -11.82 -23.43
N GLN A 417 -0.53 -10.84 -23.96
CA GLN A 417 0.65 -10.30 -23.29
C GLN A 417 0.25 -9.48 -22.05
N LEU A 418 -0.78 -8.65 -22.18
CA LEU A 418 -1.30 -7.86 -21.06
C LEU A 418 -1.84 -8.76 -19.94
N LYS A 419 -2.60 -9.82 -20.29
CA LYS A 419 -3.08 -10.83 -19.33
C LYS A 419 -1.95 -11.57 -18.62
N LYS A 420 -0.82 -11.82 -19.29
CA LYS A 420 0.36 -12.46 -18.69
C LYS A 420 0.92 -11.64 -17.52
N GLU A 421 0.82 -10.31 -17.61
CA GLU A 421 1.19 -9.40 -16.53
C GLU A 421 0.15 -9.32 -15.42
N LYS A 422 -1.01 -9.99 -15.55
CA LYS A 422 -2.05 -10.10 -14.51
C LYS A 422 -2.49 -8.73 -13.95
N PRO A 423 -2.90 -7.74 -14.76
CA PRO A 423 -3.47 -6.51 -14.21
C PRO A 423 -4.67 -6.82 -13.30
N ASN A 424 -5.02 -5.88 -12.40
CA ASN A 424 -6.16 -6.05 -11.50
C ASN A 424 -7.46 -6.20 -12.29
N VAL A 425 -7.62 -5.34 -13.29
CA VAL A 425 -8.76 -5.28 -14.21
C VAL A 425 -8.22 -5.01 -15.62
N ILE A 426 -8.90 -5.54 -16.62
CA ILE A 426 -8.73 -5.14 -18.02
C ILE A 426 -10.03 -4.50 -18.46
N ILE A 427 -9.93 -3.32 -19.07
CA ILE A 427 -11.05 -2.61 -19.69
C ILE A 427 -10.78 -2.46 -21.19
N HIS A 428 -11.85 -2.36 -21.97
CA HIS A 428 -11.81 -2.22 -23.42
C HIS A 428 -12.25 -0.83 -23.88
N GLN A 429 -13.04 -0.14 -23.05
CA GLN A 429 -13.44 1.25 -23.20
C GLN A 429 -13.10 2.02 -21.92
N LEU A 430 -12.77 3.31 -22.04
CA LEU A 430 -12.42 4.11 -20.86
C LEU A 430 -13.63 4.41 -19.97
N ASP A 431 -14.85 4.42 -20.53
CA ASP A 431 -16.09 4.66 -19.78
C ASP A 431 -16.35 3.57 -18.71
N GLU A 432 -15.85 2.34 -18.91
CA GLU A 432 -15.87 1.25 -17.93
C GLU A 432 -15.22 1.65 -16.58
N LEU A 433 -14.34 2.66 -16.58
CA LEU A 433 -13.79 3.24 -15.35
C LEU A 433 -14.90 3.75 -14.42
N LYS A 434 -16.02 4.24 -14.96
CA LYS A 434 -17.16 4.73 -14.18
C LYS A 434 -17.73 3.61 -13.29
N GLU A 435 -17.76 2.36 -13.76
CA GLU A 435 -18.21 1.20 -12.99
C GLU A 435 -17.10 0.66 -12.08
N VAL A 436 -15.87 0.53 -12.59
CA VAL A 436 -14.73 0.04 -11.80
C VAL A 436 -14.55 0.89 -10.55
N LEU A 437 -14.63 2.22 -10.68
CA LEU A 437 -14.42 3.18 -9.58
C LEU A 437 -15.57 3.24 -8.56
N LYS A 438 -16.70 2.55 -8.78
CA LYS A 438 -17.75 2.40 -7.74
C LYS A 438 -17.36 1.41 -6.65
N ALA A 439 -16.35 0.57 -6.89
CA ALA A 439 -15.94 -0.44 -5.93
C ALA A 439 -15.33 0.19 -4.66
N ASP A 440 -15.76 -0.32 -3.49
CA ASP A 440 -15.25 0.10 -2.18
C ASP A 440 -14.21 -0.91 -1.69
N HIS A 441 -13.05 -0.93 -2.36
CA HIS A 441 -11.89 -1.72 -1.96
C HIS A 441 -10.62 -0.86 -1.97
N ALA A 442 -9.51 -1.40 -1.47
CA ALA A 442 -8.24 -0.69 -1.54
C ALA A 442 -7.70 -0.66 -2.98
N TRP A 443 -7.18 0.49 -3.39
CA TRP A 443 -6.61 0.73 -4.73
C TRP A 443 -5.12 0.41 -4.74
N THR A 444 -4.80 -0.88 -4.68
CA THR A 444 -3.43 -1.41 -4.70
C THR A 444 -3.31 -2.56 -5.70
N TYR A 445 -2.09 -2.83 -6.17
CA TYR A 445 -1.87 -3.85 -7.21
C TYR A 445 -2.26 -5.25 -6.74
N ASP A 446 -1.99 -5.59 -5.49
CA ASP A 446 -2.29 -6.92 -5.03
C ASP A 446 -3.80 -7.13 -5.04
N LYS A 447 -4.22 -8.22 -5.72
CA LYS A 447 -5.51 -8.85 -5.45
C LYS A 447 -5.43 -9.33 -4.01
N MET A 448 -5.73 -8.37 -3.16
CA MET A 448 -5.70 -8.38 -1.73
C MET A 448 -6.49 -9.56 -1.16
#